data_AF-A0AAJ2BMK9-F1
#
_entry.id   AF-A0AAJ2BMK9-F1
#
_cell.length_a   1.000
_cell.length_b   1.000
_cell.length_c   1.000
_cell.angle_alpha   90.00
_cell.angle_beta   90.00
_cell.angle_gamma   90.00
#
_symmetry.space_group_name_H-M   'P 1'
#
loop_
_entity.id
_entity.type
_entity.pdbx_description
1 polymer ?
#
loop_
_entity_poly.entity_id
_entity_poly.type
_entity_poly.pdbx_seq_one_letter_code
_entity_poly.pdbx_strand_id
1 'polypeptide(L)'
;MAEVEALTAHHTRFVLQIAANYGGQWDITQAAQQLALQVQQGTLQPDAITPELLQSRLATGDLPLPDLCIRTGGEHRISNFLLWQIAYAELYFSDLFWPDFKHEAMQAALADFATRQRRFGRTCEQVEAELRA
;
A
#
# COMPACT_ATOMS: atom_id res chain seq x y z
N MET A 1 10.31 -14.89 -12.36
CA MET A 1 10.11 -13.49 -11.90
C MET A 1 11.18 -12.57 -12.48
N ALA A 2 12.47 -12.79 -12.19
CA ALA A 2 13.57 -11.93 -12.66
C ALA A 2 13.59 -11.64 -14.18
N GLU A 3 13.32 -12.64 -15.04
CA GLU A 3 13.27 -12.44 -16.49
C GLU A 3 12.14 -11.48 -16.92
N VAL A 4 10.95 -11.65 -16.34
CA VAL A 4 9.77 -10.81 -16.65
C VAL A 4 9.97 -9.39 -16.14
N GLU A 5 10.58 -9.23 -14.95
CA GLU A 5 10.94 -7.94 -14.39
C GLU A 5 11.96 -7.21 -15.28
N ALA A 6 13.02 -7.90 -15.71
CA ALA A 6 14.01 -7.32 -16.63
C ALA A 6 13.40 -6.93 -17.98
N LEU A 7 12.50 -7.76 -18.53
CA LEU A 7 11.81 -7.48 -19.78
C LEU A 7 10.90 -6.23 -19.69
N THR A 8 10.39 -5.91 -18.49
CA THR A 8 9.40 -4.83 -18.30
C THR A 8 9.93 -3.61 -17.55
N ALA A 9 11.19 -3.63 -17.10
CA ALA A 9 11.81 -2.61 -16.24
C ALA A 9 11.80 -1.18 -16.81
N HIS A 10 11.73 -1.02 -18.13
CA HIS A 10 11.74 0.28 -18.81
C HIS A 10 10.33 0.85 -19.02
N HIS A 11 9.27 0.12 -18.66
CA HIS A 11 7.90 0.62 -18.73
C HIS A 11 7.60 1.57 -17.57
N THR A 12 7.12 2.77 -17.88
CA THR A 12 6.82 3.82 -16.87
C THR A 12 5.34 4.15 -16.76
N ARG A 13 4.50 3.67 -17.69
CA ARG A 13 3.06 4.01 -17.73
C ARG A 13 2.24 3.29 -16.67
N PHE A 14 2.65 2.09 -16.29
CA PHE A 14 1.89 1.23 -15.39
C PHE A 14 2.85 0.24 -14.72
N VAL A 15 2.72 0.11 -13.41
CA VAL A 15 3.47 -0.84 -12.61
C VAL A 15 2.48 -1.81 -11.99
N LEU A 16 2.66 -3.11 -12.25
CA LEU A 16 1.94 -4.18 -11.57
C LEU A 16 2.89 -4.88 -10.62
N GLN A 17 2.58 -4.85 -9.33
CA GLN A 17 3.28 -5.67 -8.34
C GLN A 17 2.46 -6.90 -7.99
N ILE A 18 3.11 -8.07 -8.04
CA ILE A 18 2.51 -9.36 -7.66
C ILE A 18 3.16 -9.81 -6.36
N ALA A 19 2.38 -9.84 -5.29
CA ALA A 19 2.82 -10.29 -3.97
C ALA A 19 2.78 -11.83 -3.90
N ALA A 20 3.90 -12.49 -4.15
CA ALA A 20 4.04 -13.94 -4.08
C ALA A 20 4.84 -14.36 -2.83
N ASN A 21 4.29 -15.29 -2.03
CA ASN A 21 4.85 -15.66 -0.73
C ASN A 21 5.11 -14.44 0.19
N TYR A 22 4.24 -13.44 0.09
CA TYR A 22 4.36 -12.17 0.79
C TYR A 22 3.51 -12.16 2.06
N GLY A 23 4.02 -11.50 3.10
CA GLY A 23 3.24 -11.09 4.26
C GLY A 23 3.79 -9.79 4.83
N GLY A 24 2.92 -8.89 5.29
CA GLY A 24 3.30 -7.56 5.80
C GLY A 24 4.20 -7.63 7.04
N GLN A 25 3.97 -8.59 7.93
CA GLN A 25 4.89 -8.85 9.05
C GLN A 25 6.28 -9.27 8.57
N TRP A 26 6.36 -10.17 7.58
CA TRP A 26 7.64 -10.58 6.98
C TRP A 26 8.35 -9.38 6.35
N ASP A 27 7.61 -8.55 5.60
CA ASP A 27 8.13 -7.36 4.92
C ASP A 27 8.77 -6.38 5.91
N ILE A 28 8.04 -6.03 6.98
CA ILE A 28 8.54 -5.16 8.06
C ILE A 28 9.76 -5.78 8.75
N THR A 29 9.75 -7.09 9.01
CA THR A 29 10.91 -7.77 9.60
C THR A 29 12.13 -7.72 8.69
N GLN A 30 11.98 -7.92 7.38
CA GLN A 30 13.08 -7.81 6.42
C GLN A 30 13.66 -6.40 6.37
N ALA A 31 12.80 -5.38 6.29
CA ALA A 31 13.20 -3.98 6.33
C ALA A 31 13.99 -3.64 7.62
N ALA A 32 13.48 -4.06 8.77
CA ALA A 32 14.15 -3.86 10.06
C ALA A 32 15.51 -4.56 10.15
N GLN A 33 15.62 -5.80 9.64
CA GLN A 33 16.89 -6.53 9.60
C GLN A 33 17.94 -5.83 8.71
N GLN A 34 17.54 -5.30 7.55
CA GLN A 34 18.43 -4.56 6.66
C GLN A 34 18.98 -3.29 7.34
N LEU A 35 18.12 -2.54 8.05
CA LEU A 35 18.55 -1.35 8.79
C LEU A 35 19.45 -1.69 9.98
N ALA A 36 19.12 -2.75 10.71
CA ALA A 36 19.94 -3.23 11.82
C ALA A 36 21.36 -3.63 11.36
N LEU A 37 21.51 -4.22 10.18
CA LEU A 37 22.81 -4.53 9.58
C LEU A 37 23.61 -3.27 9.27
N GLN A 38 22.98 -2.22 8.73
CA GLN A 38 23.65 -0.94 8.46
C GLN A 38 24.11 -0.25 9.76
N VAL A 39 23.28 -0.34 10.81
CA VAL A 39 23.65 0.14 12.16
C VAL A 39 24.85 -0.64 12.70
N GLN A 40 24.83 -1.97 12.60
CA GLN A 40 25.94 -2.82 13.05
C GLN A 40 27.24 -2.51 12.30
N GLN A 41 27.16 -2.15 11.02
CA GLN A 41 28.30 -1.77 10.18
C GLN A 41 28.80 -0.34 10.46
N GLY A 42 28.09 0.44 11.27
CA GLY A 42 28.41 1.84 11.54
C GLY A 42 28.10 2.79 10.38
N THR A 43 27.37 2.34 9.36
CA THR A 43 26.97 3.14 8.19
C THR A 43 25.65 3.90 8.41
N LEU A 44 24.91 3.54 9.46
CA LEU A 44 23.69 4.20 9.89
C LEU A 44 23.69 4.35 11.42
N GLN A 45 23.25 5.50 11.93
CA GLN A 45 23.01 5.65 13.36
C GLN A 45 21.57 5.22 13.70
N PRO A 46 21.31 4.57 14.85
CA PRO A 46 19.97 4.11 15.20
C PRO A 46 18.90 5.21 15.21
N ASP A 47 19.26 6.42 15.62
CA ASP A 47 18.40 7.61 15.68
C ASP A 47 18.10 8.22 14.30
N ALA A 48 18.86 7.85 13.27
CA ALA A 48 18.58 8.21 11.88
C ALA A 48 17.52 7.29 11.24
N ILE A 49 17.02 6.26 11.94
CA ILE A 49 15.93 5.41 11.44
C ILE A 49 14.60 6.15 11.56
N THR A 50 14.06 6.57 10.42
CA THR A 50 12.75 7.21 10.31
C THR A 50 11.72 6.29 9.63
N PRO A 51 10.41 6.59 9.73
CA PRO A 51 9.37 5.88 8.96
C PRO A 51 9.64 5.86 7.46
N GLU A 52 10.15 6.95 6.88
CA GLU A 52 10.49 7.05 5.46
C GLU A 52 11.65 6.14 5.11
N LEU A 53 12.66 6.07 5.98
CA LEU A 53 13.79 5.17 5.79
C LEU A 53 13.34 3.71 5.88
N LEU A 54 12.48 3.36 6.85
CA LEU A 54 11.90 2.01 6.95
C LEU A 54 11.09 1.67 5.70
N GLN A 55 10.25 2.59 5.23
CA GLN A 55 9.47 2.41 4.01
C GLN A 55 10.35 2.11 2.79
N SER A 56 11.47 2.83 2.63
CA SER A 56 12.43 2.58 1.52
C SER A 56 13.10 1.19 1.56
N ARG A 57 12.94 0.44 2.65
CA ARG A 57 13.45 -0.93 2.83
C ARG A 57 12.37 -2.00 2.72
N LEU A 58 11.10 -1.61 2.62
CA LEU A 58 10.02 -2.55 2.33
C LEU A 58 10.10 -3.04 0.88
N ALA A 59 9.48 -4.18 0.59
CA ALA A 59 9.40 -4.76 -0.74
C ALA A 59 8.77 -3.81 -1.79
N THR A 60 7.97 -2.84 -1.33
CA THR A 60 7.32 -1.82 -2.17
C THR A 60 8.00 -0.46 -2.12
N GLY A 61 9.19 -0.34 -1.53
CA GLY A 61 9.69 0.92 -0.95
C GLY A 61 9.71 2.16 -1.85
N ASP A 62 10.05 1.98 -3.13
CA ASP A 62 10.13 3.09 -4.09
C ASP A 62 8.79 3.42 -4.77
N LEU A 63 7.72 2.67 -4.46
CA LEU A 63 6.40 2.87 -5.02
C LEU A 63 5.54 3.80 -4.17
N PRO A 64 4.57 4.50 -4.80
CA PRO A 64 3.55 5.22 -4.06
C PRO A 64 2.77 4.28 -3.14
N LEU A 65 2.35 4.82 -1.99
CA LEU A 65 1.48 4.10 -1.06
C LEU A 65 0.11 3.85 -1.71
N PRO A 66 -0.53 2.69 -1.46
CA PRO A 66 -1.87 2.43 -1.97
C PRO A 66 -2.88 3.43 -1.40
N ASP A 67 -3.70 3.98 -2.28
CA ASP A 67 -4.81 4.85 -1.88
C ASP A 67 -6.07 4.07 -1.53
N LEU A 68 -6.24 2.90 -2.15
CA LEU A 68 -7.40 2.03 -2.04
C LEU A 68 -6.95 0.55 -1.95
N CYS A 69 -7.41 -0.15 -0.92
CA CYS A 69 -7.25 -1.59 -0.76
C CYS A 69 -8.62 -2.27 -0.94
N ILE A 70 -8.76 -3.03 -2.02
CA ILE A 70 -9.97 -3.80 -2.31
C ILE A 70 -9.78 -5.24 -1.82
N ARG A 71 -10.71 -5.74 -1.04
CA ARG A 71 -10.76 -7.14 -0.61
C ARG A 71 -12.10 -7.78 -0.98
N THR A 72 -12.01 -8.89 -1.69
CA THR A 72 -13.16 -9.72 -2.12
C THR A 72 -13.39 -10.90 -1.18
N GLY A 73 -14.55 -11.54 -1.30
CA GLY A 73 -14.90 -12.79 -0.60
C GLY A 73 -15.58 -12.61 0.75
N GLY A 74 -16.15 -11.43 1.04
CA GLY A 74 -16.97 -11.16 2.24
C GLY A 74 -16.18 -11.03 3.55
N GLU A 75 -14.84 -11.06 3.50
CA GLU A 75 -13.98 -11.03 4.68
C GLU A 75 -13.55 -9.61 5.04
N HIS A 76 -13.85 -9.16 6.26
CA HIS A 76 -13.54 -7.82 6.75
C HIS A 76 -12.23 -7.78 7.56
N ARG A 77 -11.15 -8.22 6.92
CA ARG A 77 -9.82 -8.24 7.53
C ARG A 77 -8.75 -7.91 6.49
N ILE A 78 -7.56 -7.55 6.92
CA ILE A 78 -6.43 -7.30 6.01
C ILE A 78 -5.66 -8.61 5.74
N SER A 79 -5.66 -9.55 6.69
CA SER A 79 -4.93 -10.83 6.61
C SER A 79 -3.45 -10.67 6.30
N ASN A 80 -2.74 -9.83 7.07
CA ASN A 80 -1.29 -9.67 6.95
C ASN A 80 -0.84 -9.20 5.56
N PHE A 81 -1.66 -8.42 4.85
CA PHE A 81 -1.32 -7.83 3.56
C PHE A 81 -0.96 -6.35 3.71
N LEU A 82 0.15 -5.92 3.11
CA LEU A 82 0.62 -4.52 3.02
C LEU A 82 0.41 -3.68 4.30
N LEU A 83 0.72 -4.23 5.47
CA LEU A 83 0.35 -3.65 6.78
C LEU A 83 0.86 -2.23 6.99
N TRP A 84 2.08 -1.95 6.53
CA TRP A 84 2.67 -0.61 6.61
C TRP A 84 2.06 0.31 5.56
N GLN A 85 1.95 -0.20 4.34
CA GLN A 85 1.64 0.60 3.17
C GLN A 85 0.19 1.09 3.15
N ILE A 86 -0.75 0.30 3.67
CA ILE A 86 -2.18 0.65 3.67
C ILE A 86 -2.63 1.38 4.95
N ALA A 87 -1.70 1.89 5.76
CA ALA A 87 -2.01 2.56 7.02
C ALA A 87 -3.02 3.73 6.88
N TYR A 88 -3.03 4.37 5.71
CA TYR A 88 -3.96 5.45 5.36
C TYR A 88 -4.79 5.17 4.10
N ALA A 89 -4.75 3.94 3.58
CA ALA A 89 -5.54 3.56 2.43
C ALA A 89 -7.01 3.44 2.81
N GLU A 90 -7.89 3.79 1.89
CA GLU A 90 -9.30 3.44 2.01
C GLU A 90 -9.47 1.93 1.86
N LEU A 91 -10.29 1.32 2.71
CA LEU A 91 -10.60 -0.10 2.64
C LEU A 91 -11.97 -0.29 2.00
N TYR A 92 -12.01 -1.12 0.95
CA TYR A 92 -13.24 -1.52 0.27
C TYR A 92 -13.39 -3.04 0.36
N PHE A 93 -14.45 -3.49 1.03
CA PHE A 93 -14.77 -4.90 1.17
C PHE A 93 -15.94 -5.26 0.26
N SER A 94 -15.79 -6.33 -0.51
CA SER A 94 -16.80 -6.84 -1.44
C SER A 94 -17.20 -8.26 -1.07
N ASP A 95 -18.50 -8.51 -1.08
CA ASP A 95 -19.08 -9.85 -0.89
C ASP A 95 -18.86 -10.76 -2.11
N LEU A 96 -18.52 -10.19 -3.27
CA LEU A 96 -18.20 -10.97 -4.47
C LEU A 96 -16.94 -11.79 -4.26
N PHE A 97 -16.92 -13.03 -4.76
CA PHE A 97 -15.70 -13.82 -4.84
C PHE A 97 -14.77 -13.30 -5.94
N TRP A 98 -13.47 -13.55 -5.82
CA TRP A 98 -12.46 -13.06 -6.77
C TRP A 98 -12.78 -13.35 -8.25
N PRO A 99 -13.22 -14.58 -8.65
CA PRO A 99 -13.58 -14.86 -10.04
C PRO A 99 -14.78 -14.04 -10.57
N ASP A 100 -15.63 -13.56 -9.66
CA ASP A 100 -16.83 -12.79 -9.98
C ASP A 100 -16.59 -11.27 -9.91
N PHE A 101 -15.45 -10.84 -9.36
CA PHE A 101 -15.06 -9.43 -9.30
C PHE A 101 -14.55 -8.94 -10.66
N LYS A 102 -15.49 -8.50 -11.49
CA LYS A 102 -15.26 -8.07 -12.89
C LYS A 102 -15.26 -6.55 -13.04
N HIS A 103 -15.33 -6.08 -14.29
CA HIS A 103 -15.24 -4.66 -14.65
C HIS A 103 -16.24 -3.79 -13.90
N GLU A 104 -17.51 -4.21 -13.82
CA GLU A 104 -18.59 -3.45 -13.18
C GLU A 104 -18.34 -3.30 -11.68
N ALA A 105 -17.83 -4.37 -11.03
CA ALA A 105 -17.48 -4.35 -9.61
C ALA A 105 -16.28 -3.44 -9.33
N MET A 106 -15.27 -3.45 -10.21
CA MET A 106 -14.13 -2.52 -10.12
C MET A 106 -14.59 -1.07 -10.27
N GLN A 107 -15.48 -0.77 -11.23
CA GLN A 107 -16.04 0.58 -11.40
C GLN A 107 -16.80 1.03 -10.15
N ALA A 108 -17.60 0.13 -9.55
CA ALA A 108 -18.30 0.44 -8.31
C ALA A 108 -17.34 0.74 -7.15
N ALA A 109 -16.26 -0.03 -6.99
CA ALA A 109 -15.25 0.21 -5.97
C ALA A 109 -14.53 1.55 -6.16
N LEU A 110 -14.22 1.91 -7.40
CA LEU A 110 -13.59 3.20 -7.73
C LEU A 110 -14.56 4.37 -7.54
N ALA A 111 -15.84 4.20 -7.88
CA ALA A 111 -16.86 5.21 -7.64
C ALA A 111 -17.07 5.46 -6.15
N ASP A 112 -17.14 4.39 -5.34
CA ASP A 112 -17.20 4.50 -3.88
C ASP A 112 -15.99 5.26 -3.34
N PHE A 113 -14.78 4.86 -3.74
CA PHE A 113 -13.54 5.55 -3.36
C PHE A 113 -13.56 7.05 -3.71
N ALA A 114 -14.06 7.42 -4.89
CA ALA A 114 -14.15 8.82 -5.32
C ALA A 114 -15.09 9.68 -4.46
N THR A 115 -16.06 9.07 -3.77
CA THR A 115 -16.94 9.80 -2.83
C THR A 115 -16.30 10.03 -1.47
N ARG A 116 -15.22 9.31 -1.15
CA ARG A 116 -14.59 9.39 0.17
C ARG A 116 -13.73 10.65 0.25
N GLN A 117 -14.04 11.49 1.24
CA GLN A 117 -13.22 12.66 1.52
C GLN A 117 -11.92 12.24 2.20
N ARG A 118 -10.78 12.59 1.61
CA ARG A 118 -9.49 12.52 2.30
C ARG A 118 -9.46 13.54 3.41
N ARG A 119 -9.67 13.07 4.62
CA ARG A 119 -9.76 13.94 5.79
C ARG A 119 -8.39 14.38 6.30
N PHE A 120 -7.30 13.63 6.10
CA PHE A 120 -5.98 13.96 6.68
C PHE A 120 -6.04 14.40 8.17
N GLY A 121 -6.96 13.82 8.95
CA GLY A 121 -7.22 14.23 10.35
C GLY A 121 -8.22 15.38 10.56
N ARG A 122 -8.89 15.88 9.52
CA ARG A 122 -9.90 16.94 9.53
C ARG A 122 -11.33 16.40 9.66
N THR A 123 -12.25 17.21 10.18
CA THR A 123 -13.69 16.89 10.20
C THR A 123 -14.34 17.14 8.83
N CYS A 124 -15.52 16.55 8.56
CA CYS A 124 -16.24 16.75 7.28
C CYS A 124 -16.47 18.23 6.97
N GLU A 125 -16.87 19.03 7.98
CA GLU A 125 -17.12 20.46 7.83
C GLU A 125 -15.86 21.23 7.40
N GLN A 126 -14.67 20.83 7.89
CA GLN A 126 -13.41 21.47 7.54
C GLN A 126 -12.99 21.19 6.10
N VAL A 127 -13.27 19.99 5.57
CA VAL A 127 -13.00 19.64 4.17
C VAL A 127 -13.99 20.34 3.22
N GLU A 128 -15.26 20.43 3.60
CA GLU A 128 -16.28 21.11 2.79
C GLU A 128 -16.08 22.63 2.73
N ALA A 129 -15.56 23.26 3.79
CA ALA A 129 -15.26 24.68 3.81
C ALA A 129 -14.13 25.07 2.84
N GLU A 130 -13.11 24.20 2.70
CA GLU A 130 -11.97 24.43 1.80
C GLU A 130 -12.34 24.25 0.32
N LEU A 131 -13.23 23.29 0.01
CA LEU A 131 -13.75 23.10 -1.36
C LEU A 131 -14.69 24.22 -1.84
N ARG A 132 -15.23 25.02 -0.91
CA ARG A 132 -16.12 26.15 -1.20
C ARG A 132 -15.39 27.50 -1.28
N ALA A 133 -14.10 27.54 -0.94
CA ALA A 133 -13.24 28.71 -1.03
C ALA A 133 -12.53 28.76 -2.39
#